data_AF-A9VB38-F1
#
_entry.id   AF-A9VB38-F1
#
_cell.length_a   1.000
_cell.length_b   1.000
_cell.length_c   1.000
_cell.angle_alpha   90.00
_cell.angle_beta   90.00
_cell.angle_gamma   90.00
#
_symmetry.space_group_name_H-M   'P 1'
#
loop_
_entity.id
_entity.type
_entity.pdbx_description
1 polymer ?
#
loop_
_entity_poly.entity_id
_entity_poly.type
_entity_poly.pdbx_seq_one_letter_code
_entity_poly.pdbx_strand_id
1 'polypeptide(L)'
;MHASAWDQLRQRRAGFTLWNLSLFLVASMLQSPSLLAISFASSLGVITSFHLGWIQDTTGVARLIKRNGLPTGLVFHFYNFIMHILPPIVVALNLYYKGWPCRTHHGLIAAIFHLTWGLIESRGHLLLDDIYVDMDPFHWHQMWLCGLIFEVWVAPALF
;
A
#
# COMPACT_ATOMS: atom_id res chain seq x y z
N MET A 1 -8.14 15.96 -23.62
CA MET A 1 -9.24 14.96 -23.64
C MET A 1 -9.70 14.74 -22.22
N HIS A 2 -10.94 15.08 -21.89
CA HIS A 2 -11.50 14.78 -20.57
C HIS A 2 -11.90 13.30 -20.53
N ALA A 3 -11.40 12.56 -19.54
CA ALA A 3 -11.84 11.18 -19.30
C ALA A 3 -13.36 11.19 -19.06
N SER A 4 -14.07 10.26 -19.68
CA SER A 4 -15.53 10.21 -19.57
C SER A 4 -15.95 9.87 -18.14
N ALA A 5 -17.17 10.23 -17.74
CA ALA A 5 -17.73 9.82 -16.44
C ALA A 5 -17.70 8.29 -16.26
N TRP A 6 -17.75 7.54 -17.35
CA TRP A 6 -17.60 6.07 -17.39
C TRP A 6 -16.17 5.60 -17.12
N ASP A 7 -15.15 6.32 -17.60
CA ASP A 7 -13.75 6.02 -17.30
C ASP A 7 -13.44 6.27 -15.82
N GLN A 8 -13.98 7.36 -15.27
CA GLN A 8 -13.90 7.63 -13.83
C GLN A 8 -14.58 6.52 -13.02
N LEU A 9 -15.75 6.04 -13.43
CA LEU A 9 -16.46 4.93 -12.78
C LEU A 9 -15.74 3.58 -12.90
N ARG A 10 -15.05 3.29 -14.00
CA ARG A 10 -14.22 2.06 -14.14
C ARG A 10 -12.98 2.12 -13.25
N GLN A 11 -12.30 3.26 -13.19
CA GLN A 11 -11.18 3.47 -12.27
C GLN A 11 -11.62 3.33 -10.81
N ARG A 12 -12.86 3.72 -10.47
CA ARG A 12 -13.46 3.51 -9.14
C ARG A 12 -13.74 2.04 -8.78
N ARG A 13 -13.89 1.14 -9.76
CA ARG A 13 -14.32 -0.26 -9.55
C ARG A 13 -13.19 -1.29 -9.55
N ALA A 14 -12.02 -0.97 -10.11
CA ALA A 14 -10.85 -1.81 -10.00
C ALA A 14 -10.31 -1.70 -8.56
N GLY A 15 -10.89 -2.51 -7.67
CA GLY A 15 -10.74 -2.38 -6.22
C GLY A 15 -9.28 -2.37 -5.81
N PHE A 16 -8.84 -1.24 -5.23
CA PHE A 16 -7.56 -1.10 -4.52
C PHE A 16 -7.36 -2.18 -3.43
N THR A 17 -8.46 -2.83 -3.03
CA THR A 17 -8.55 -3.77 -1.91
C THR A 17 -8.53 -5.25 -2.32
N LEU A 18 -8.86 -5.58 -3.57
CA LEU A 18 -9.01 -6.99 -4.00
C LEU A 18 -7.68 -7.74 -4.04
N TRP A 19 -6.58 -7.03 -4.23
CA TRP A 19 -5.28 -7.64 -4.45
C TRP A 19 -4.56 -8.02 -3.15
N ASN A 20 -4.75 -7.23 -2.09
CA ASN A 20 -4.28 -7.55 -0.74
C ASN A 20 -4.98 -8.78 -0.14
N LEU A 21 -6.24 -9.02 -0.55
CA LEU A 21 -6.96 -10.26 -0.23
C LEU A 21 -6.27 -11.50 -0.80
N SER A 22 -5.67 -11.42 -2.00
CA SER A 22 -4.99 -12.57 -2.62
C SER A 22 -3.78 -13.04 -1.81
N LEU A 23 -3.05 -12.11 -1.20
CA LEU A 23 -1.94 -12.38 -0.29
C LEU A 23 -2.39 -13.03 1.02
N PHE A 24 -3.45 -12.49 1.62
CA PHE A 24 -4.07 -13.10 2.79
C PHE A 24 -4.54 -14.53 2.50
N LEU A 25 -5.13 -14.77 1.32
CA LEU A 25 -5.55 -16.10 0.88
C LEU A 25 -4.34 -17.04 0.67
N VAL A 26 -3.26 -16.59 0.03
CA VAL A 26 -2.03 -17.37 -0.12
C VAL A 26 -1.41 -17.69 1.24
N ALA A 27 -1.30 -16.70 2.14
CA ALA A 27 -0.81 -16.91 3.50
C ALA A 27 -1.68 -17.89 4.29
N SER A 28 -3.00 -17.85 4.09
CA SER A 28 -3.95 -18.81 4.65
C SER A 28 -3.71 -20.22 4.14
N MET A 29 -3.48 -20.38 2.82
CA MET A 29 -3.19 -21.68 2.21
C MET A 29 -1.85 -22.26 2.68
N LEU A 30 -0.85 -21.40 2.91
CA LEU A 30 0.45 -21.79 3.45
C LEU A 30 0.42 -22.09 4.95
N GLN A 31 -0.71 -21.84 5.63
CA GLN A 31 -0.90 -22.05 7.07
C GLN A 31 0.23 -21.45 7.93
N SER A 32 0.80 -20.33 7.48
CA SER A 32 1.86 -19.65 8.23
C SER A 32 1.24 -18.51 9.03
N PRO A 33 1.13 -18.63 10.37
CA PRO A 33 0.55 -17.57 11.21
C PRO A 33 1.28 -16.24 11.02
N SER A 34 2.60 -16.32 10.80
CA SER A 34 3.43 -15.15 10.57
C SER A 34 3.09 -14.42 9.27
N LEU A 35 2.92 -15.15 8.17
CA LEU A 35 2.54 -14.54 6.89
C LEU A 35 1.13 -13.99 6.92
N LEU A 36 0.23 -14.68 7.61
CA LEU A 36 -1.15 -14.25 7.82
C LEU A 36 -1.19 -12.90 8.52
N ALA A 37 -0.48 -12.73 9.63
CA ALA A 37 -0.46 -11.50 10.41
C ALA A 37 0.18 -10.31 9.67
N ILE A 38 1.33 -10.48 9.02
CA ILE A 38 1.93 -9.42 8.18
C ILE A 38 1.01 -9.06 7.02
N SER A 39 0.50 -10.07 6.29
CA SER A 39 -0.32 -9.83 5.11
C SER A 39 -1.63 -9.15 5.50
N PHE A 40 -2.24 -9.54 6.61
CA PHE A 40 -3.47 -8.93 7.13
C PHE A 40 -3.24 -7.48 7.57
N ALA A 41 -2.19 -7.22 8.36
CA ALA A 41 -1.89 -5.88 8.85
C ALA A 41 -1.53 -4.93 7.70
N SER A 42 -0.68 -5.36 6.76
CA SER A 42 -0.37 -4.57 5.57
C SER A 42 -1.61 -4.34 4.70
N SER A 43 -2.46 -5.37 4.54
CA SER A 43 -3.75 -5.23 3.85
C SER A 43 -4.62 -4.14 4.47
N LEU A 44 -4.78 -4.15 5.80
CA LEU A 44 -5.54 -3.14 6.52
C LEU A 44 -4.91 -1.76 6.42
N GLY A 45 -3.59 -1.64 6.56
CA GLY A 45 -2.87 -0.36 6.42
C GLY A 45 -3.09 0.27 5.05
N VAL A 46 -2.95 -0.53 4.00
CA VAL A 46 -3.15 -0.08 2.61
C VAL A 46 -4.61 0.26 2.35
N ILE A 47 -5.55 -0.61 2.73
CA ILE A 47 -6.99 -0.35 2.55
C ILE A 47 -7.37 0.95 3.25
N THR A 48 -6.97 1.12 4.51
CA THR A 48 -7.33 2.30 5.30
C THR A 48 -6.68 3.55 4.74
N SER A 49 -5.39 3.49 4.37
CA SER A 49 -4.67 4.62 3.77
C SER A 49 -5.30 5.05 2.44
N PHE A 50 -5.55 4.13 1.50
CA PHE A 50 -6.17 4.47 0.22
C PHE A 50 -7.61 4.99 0.37
N HIS A 51 -8.40 4.46 1.31
CA HIS A 51 -9.76 4.98 1.56
C HIS A 51 -9.72 6.36 2.21
N LEU A 52 -8.82 6.60 3.17
CA LEU A 52 -8.61 7.92 3.75
C LEU A 52 -8.22 8.93 2.68
N GLY A 53 -7.25 8.58 1.82
CA GLY A 53 -6.83 9.43 0.71
C GLY A 53 -7.94 9.71 -0.27
N TRP A 54 -8.79 8.72 -0.59
CA TRP A 54 -9.98 8.95 -1.41
C TRP A 54 -10.94 9.92 -0.73
N ILE A 55 -11.31 9.67 0.52
CA ILE A 55 -12.29 10.48 1.28
C ILE A 55 -11.81 11.94 1.34
N GLN A 56 -10.51 12.14 1.55
CA GLN A 56 -9.88 13.45 1.63
C GLN A 56 -9.74 14.11 0.25
N ASP A 57 -9.44 13.34 -0.79
CA ASP A 57 -9.34 13.83 -2.17
C ASP A 57 -9.56 12.75 -3.23
N THR A 58 -10.75 12.79 -3.84
CA THR A 58 -11.15 11.87 -4.91
C THR A 58 -10.34 12.01 -6.22
N THR A 59 -9.58 13.10 -6.39
CA THR A 59 -8.80 13.40 -7.60
C THR A 59 -7.32 13.07 -7.47
N GLY A 60 -6.89 12.72 -6.26
CA GLY A 60 -5.47 12.51 -5.94
C GLY A 60 -4.76 11.47 -6.81
N VAL A 61 -5.35 10.28 -6.94
CA VAL A 61 -4.75 9.18 -7.74
C VAL A 61 -4.59 9.59 -9.21
N ALA A 62 -5.57 10.31 -9.77
CA ALA A 62 -5.51 10.75 -11.17
C ALA A 62 -4.38 11.77 -11.39
N ARG A 63 -4.14 12.67 -10.42
CA ARG A 63 -3.02 13.61 -10.48
C ARG A 63 -1.67 12.93 -10.30
N LEU A 64 -1.54 11.98 -9.36
CA LEU A 64 -0.34 11.14 -9.20
C LEU A 64 0.02 10.46 -10.54
N ILE A 65 -0.95 9.78 -11.16
CA ILE A 65 -0.75 9.08 -12.43
C ILE A 65 -0.27 10.04 -13.52
N LYS A 66 -0.96 11.17 -13.67
CA LYS A 66 -0.61 12.18 -14.68
C LYS A 66 0.78 12.79 -14.45
N ARG A 67 1.15 13.06 -13.20
CA ARG A 67 2.42 13.73 -12.86
C ARG A 67 3.62 12.82 -13.06
N ASN A 68 3.52 11.56 -12.61
CA ASN A 68 4.63 10.60 -12.68
C ASN A 68 4.65 9.82 -14.00
N GLY A 69 3.77 10.16 -14.96
CA GLY A 69 3.68 9.45 -16.23
C GLY A 69 3.33 7.97 -16.06
N LEU A 70 2.63 7.64 -14.97
CA LEU A 70 2.27 6.26 -14.68
C LEU A 70 1.20 5.80 -15.68
N PRO A 71 1.15 4.49 -15.98
CA PRO A 71 0.07 3.95 -16.79
C PRO A 71 -1.27 4.12 -16.07
N THR A 72 -2.38 4.12 -16.81
CA THR A 72 -3.75 4.22 -16.26
C THR A 72 -4.46 2.86 -16.26
N GLY A 73 -5.56 2.74 -15.51
CA GLY A 73 -6.44 1.57 -15.56
C GLY A 73 -5.76 0.32 -15.01
N LEU A 74 -6.01 -0.86 -15.60
CA LEU A 74 -5.54 -2.15 -15.06
C LEU A 74 -4.02 -2.21 -14.88
N VAL A 75 -3.26 -1.55 -15.74
CA VAL A 75 -1.80 -1.54 -15.66
C VAL A 75 -1.33 -0.79 -14.41
N PHE A 76 -1.95 0.35 -14.07
CA PHE A 76 -1.69 1.04 -12.80
C PHE A 76 -1.95 0.11 -11.61
N HIS A 77 -3.10 -0.54 -11.60
CA HIS A 77 -3.49 -1.42 -10.51
C HIS A 77 -2.57 -2.64 -10.38
N PHE A 78 -2.05 -3.15 -11.50
CA PHE A 78 -1.05 -4.20 -11.49
C PHE A 78 0.26 -3.72 -10.87
N TYR A 79 0.79 -2.56 -11.28
CA TYR A 79 1.97 -1.97 -10.65
C TYR A 79 1.77 -1.74 -9.15
N ASN A 80 0.62 -1.14 -8.79
CA ASN A 80 0.26 -0.92 -7.40
C ASN A 80 0.21 -2.26 -6.64
N PHE A 81 -0.37 -3.30 -7.22
CA PHE A 81 -0.36 -4.64 -6.62
C PHE A 81 1.06 -5.16 -6.38
N ILE A 82 1.94 -5.08 -7.39
CA ILE A 82 3.34 -5.52 -7.26
C ILE A 82 4.03 -4.79 -6.11
N MET A 83 3.84 -3.48 -5.97
CA MET A 83 4.48 -2.71 -4.90
C MET A 83 3.98 -3.08 -3.51
N HIS A 84 2.72 -3.50 -3.38
CA HIS A 84 2.14 -3.90 -2.10
C HIS A 84 2.37 -5.39 -1.76
N ILE A 85 2.63 -6.25 -2.76
CA ILE A 85 2.96 -7.67 -2.54
C ILE A 85 4.44 -7.93 -2.28
N LEU A 86 5.30 -7.04 -2.75
CA LEU A 86 6.75 -7.22 -2.61
C LEU A 86 7.20 -7.29 -1.14
N PRO A 87 6.75 -6.42 -0.22
CA PRO A 87 7.18 -6.51 1.18
C PRO A 87 6.81 -7.82 1.89
N PRO A 88 5.56 -8.32 1.84
CA PRO A 88 5.22 -9.59 2.46
C PRO A 88 5.93 -10.78 1.80
N ILE A 89 6.21 -10.74 0.48
CA ILE A 89 7.05 -11.77 -0.17
C ILE A 89 8.46 -11.77 0.40
N VAL A 90 9.10 -10.61 0.52
CA VAL A 90 10.46 -10.51 1.07
C VAL A 90 10.52 -11.04 2.49
N VAL A 91 9.54 -10.68 3.32
CA VAL A 91 9.42 -11.23 4.67
C VAL A 91 9.18 -12.74 4.64
N ALA A 92 8.34 -13.23 3.74
CA ALA A 92 8.06 -14.66 3.62
C ALA A 92 9.28 -15.49 3.25
N LEU A 93 10.06 -15.01 2.29
CA LEU A 93 11.31 -15.65 1.91
C LEU A 93 12.29 -15.64 3.10
N ASN A 94 12.40 -14.53 3.83
CA ASN A 94 13.27 -14.47 4.99
C ASN A 94 12.88 -15.49 6.08
N LEU A 95 11.59 -15.55 6.42
CA LEU A 95 11.06 -16.51 7.41
C LEU A 95 11.24 -17.96 6.95
N TYR A 96 10.92 -18.26 5.69
CA TYR A 96 11.03 -19.61 5.13
C TYR A 96 12.48 -20.09 5.07
N TYR A 97 13.41 -19.28 4.56
CA TYR A 97 14.81 -19.66 4.43
C TYR A 97 15.55 -19.77 5.77
N LYS A 98 15.15 -18.97 6.77
CA LYS A 98 15.82 -18.95 8.08
C LYS A 98 15.14 -19.80 9.14
N GLY A 99 13.89 -20.21 8.92
CA GLY A 99 13.08 -20.89 9.93
C GLY A 99 12.86 -20.04 11.18
N TRP A 100 12.95 -18.71 11.04
CA TRP A 100 12.89 -17.79 12.17
C TRP A 100 11.45 -17.46 12.55
N PRO A 101 11.16 -17.29 13.85
CA PRO A 101 9.87 -16.75 14.27
C PRO A 101 9.76 -15.30 13.79
N CYS A 102 8.54 -14.89 13.45
CA CYS A 102 8.33 -13.51 13.10
C CYS A 102 8.55 -12.57 14.29
N ARG A 103 9.19 -11.43 14.04
CA ARG A 103 9.50 -10.40 15.03
C ARG A 103 9.11 -9.03 14.50
N THR A 104 9.07 -8.06 15.40
CA THR A 104 8.73 -6.65 15.13
C THR A 104 9.50 -6.05 13.95
N HIS A 105 10.77 -6.42 13.77
CA HIS A 105 11.59 -5.89 12.69
C HIS A 105 11.15 -6.34 11.28
N HIS A 106 10.35 -7.39 11.13
CA HIS A 106 9.78 -7.74 9.84
C HIS A 106 8.69 -6.75 9.40
N GLY A 107 7.94 -6.17 10.34
CA GLY A 107 7.04 -5.04 10.06
C GLY A 107 7.80 -3.80 9.61
N LEU A 108 9.00 -3.57 10.16
CA LEU A 108 9.87 -2.48 9.72
C LEU A 108 10.35 -2.64 8.27
N ILE A 109 10.52 -3.88 7.78
CA ILE A 109 10.87 -4.11 6.37
C ILE A 109 9.74 -3.59 5.46
N ALA A 110 8.48 -3.88 5.78
CA ALA A 110 7.33 -3.36 5.05
C ALA A 110 7.26 -1.83 5.07
N ALA A 111 7.46 -1.24 6.26
CA ALA A 111 7.51 0.20 6.41
C ALA A 111 8.63 0.83 5.56
N ILE A 112 9.82 0.24 5.54
CA ILE A 112 10.95 0.72 4.73
C ILE A 112 10.61 0.67 3.24
N PHE A 113 9.96 -0.39 2.75
CA PHE A 113 9.52 -0.47 1.36
C PHE A 113 8.55 0.65 1.01
N HIS A 114 7.52 0.87 1.83
CA HIS A 114 6.56 1.94 1.59
C HIS A 114 7.20 3.32 1.68
N LEU A 115 8.04 3.57 2.69
CA LEU A 115 8.78 4.84 2.82
C LEU A 115 9.70 5.08 1.62
N THR A 116 10.41 4.06 1.14
CA THR A 116 11.30 4.15 -0.02
C THR A 116 10.50 4.45 -1.29
N TRP A 117 9.38 3.76 -1.50
CA TRP A 117 8.47 4.05 -2.60
C TRP A 117 7.94 5.49 -2.52
N GLY A 118 7.49 5.90 -1.34
CA GLY A 118 7.05 7.26 -1.05
C GLY A 118 8.11 8.29 -1.44
N LEU A 119 9.36 8.09 -1.01
CA LEU A 119 10.50 8.94 -1.36
C LEU A 119 10.80 8.96 -2.87
N ILE A 120 10.70 7.82 -3.56
CA ILE A 120 10.99 7.77 -5.01
C ILE A 120 9.94 8.57 -5.78
N GLU A 121 8.66 8.31 -5.52
CA GLU A 121 7.55 8.93 -6.24
C GLU A 121 7.46 10.44 -5.97
N SER A 122 7.95 10.88 -4.80
CA SER A 122 7.92 12.26 -4.34
C SER A 122 9.21 13.06 -4.55
N ARG A 123 10.18 12.51 -5.29
CA ARG A 123 11.49 13.13 -5.51
C ARG A 123 12.29 13.40 -4.22
N GLY A 124 12.14 12.52 -3.24
CA GLY A 124 12.92 12.49 -2.02
C GLY A 124 12.26 13.19 -0.83
N HIS A 125 10.97 13.49 -0.90
CA HIS A 125 10.23 14.14 0.19
C HIS A 125 9.16 13.19 0.74
N LEU A 126 9.05 13.00 2.05
CA LEU A 126 7.90 12.21 2.55
C LEU A 126 6.58 12.98 2.47
N LEU A 127 6.65 14.25 2.06
CA LEU A 127 5.53 15.06 1.66
C LEU A 127 5.19 14.74 0.21
N LEU A 128 3.90 14.44 -0.03
CA LEU A 128 3.36 14.32 -1.37
C LEU A 128 2.61 15.58 -1.79
N ASP A 129 2.88 16.70 -1.14
CA ASP A 129 2.56 18.05 -1.62
C ASP A 129 3.03 18.22 -3.08
N ASP A 130 4.16 17.61 -3.41
CA ASP A 130 4.70 17.53 -4.76
C ASP A 130 4.10 16.41 -5.62
N ILE A 131 3.01 15.76 -5.26
CA ILE A 131 2.31 14.81 -6.14
C ILE A 131 0.83 15.13 -6.18
N TYR A 132 0.28 15.40 -5.01
CA TYR A 132 -1.08 15.79 -4.72
C TYR A 132 -1.10 17.26 -4.36
N VAL A 133 -0.63 18.14 -5.25
CA VAL A 133 -0.48 19.61 -5.03
C VAL A 133 -1.72 20.33 -4.45
N ASP A 134 -2.87 19.66 -4.39
CA ASP A 134 -4.12 20.17 -3.81
C ASP A 134 -4.56 19.51 -2.47
N MET A 135 -3.77 18.61 -1.87
CA MET A 135 -4.13 17.95 -0.60
C MET A 135 -3.38 18.59 0.57
N ASP A 136 -4.12 18.95 1.63
CA ASP A 136 -3.54 19.47 2.86
C ASP A 136 -2.51 18.48 3.46
N PRO A 137 -1.29 18.93 3.83
CA PRO A 137 -0.28 18.08 4.44
C PRO A 137 -0.76 17.30 5.66
N PHE A 138 -1.70 17.83 6.45
CA PHE A 138 -2.28 17.15 7.60
C PHE A 138 -2.93 15.81 7.22
N HIS A 139 -3.73 15.80 6.16
CA HIS A 139 -4.42 14.62 5.65
C HIS A 139 -3.43 13.53 5.21
N TRP A 140 -2.33 13.96 4.60
CA TRP A 140 -1.26 13.08 4.17
C TRP A 140 -0.55 12.40 5.35
N HIS A 141 -0.21 13.16 6.39
CA HIS A 141 0.41 12.59 7.59
C HIS A 141 -0.52 11.58 8.27
N GLN A 142 -1.84 11.79 8.23
CA GLN A 142 -2.80 10.81 8.74
C GLN A 142 -2.76 9.49 7.95
N MET A 143 -2.69 9.55 6.62
CA MET A 143 -2.57 8.37 5.76
C MET A 143 -1.29 7.58 6.05
N TRP A 144 -0.15 8.27 6.16
CA TRP A 144 1.14 7.65 6.51
C TRP A 144 1.13 7.05 7.90
N LEU A 145 0.68 7.83 8.89
CA LEU A 145 0.62 7.39 10.27
C LEU A 145 -0.27 6.16 10.39
N CYS A 146 -1.38 6.11 9.66
CA CYS A 146 -2.23 4.93 9.61
C CYS A 146 -1.47 3.71 9.06
N GLY A 147 -0.83 3.83 7.90
CA GLY A 147 -0.02 2.75 7.33
C GLY A 147 1.09 2.27 8.27
N LEU A 148 1.84 3.21 8.85
CA LEU A 148 2.90 2.92 9.81
C LEU A 148 2.38 2.27 11.10
N ILE A 149 1.22 2.70 11.61
CA ILE A 149 0.60 2.06 12.77
C ILE A 149 0.28 0.60 12.47
N PHE A 150 -0.30 0.32 11.30
CA PHE A 150 -0.63 -1.04 10.92
C PHE A 150 0.63 -1.91 10.75
N GLU A 151 1.69 -1.38 10.16
CA GLU A 151 2.90 -2.17 9.88
C GLU A 151 3.84 -2.32 11.07
N VAL A 152 4.00 -1.27 11.89
CA VAL A 152 4.94 -1.25 13.02
C VAL A 152 4.31 -1.76 14.31
N TRP A 153 3.01 -1.56 14.51
CA TRP A 153 2.34 -1.88 15.78
C TRP A 153 1.33 -3.01 15.65
N VAL A 154 0.45 -2.97 14.65
CA VAL A 154 -0.58 -4.00 14.50
C VAL A 154 0.02 -5.32 13.99
N ALA A 155 0.87 -5.29 12.97
CA ALA A 155 1.49 -6.51 12.44
C ALA A 155 2.24 -7.28 13.54
N PRO A 156 3.09 -6.63 14.37
CA PRO A 156 3.79 -7.34 15.44
C PRO A 156 2.92 -7.83 16.59
N ALA A 157 1.81 -7.14 16.89
CA ALA A 157 0.89 -7.54 17.95
C ALA A 157 0.03 -8.77 17.60
N LEU A 158 0.05 -9.19 16.32
CA LEU A 158 -0.65 -10.38 15.83
C LEU A 158 0.22 -11.65 15.84
N PHE A 159 1.46 -11.57 16.34
CA PHE A 159 2.34 -12.71 16.63
C PHE A 159 2.34 -13.03 18.13
#